data_AF-A0A2H3CXP6-F1
#
_entry.id   AF-A0A2H3CXP6-F1
#
_cell.length_a   1.000
_cell.length_b   1.000
_cell.length_c   1.000
_cell.angle_alpha   90.00
_cell.angle_beta   90.00
_cell.angle_gamma   90.00
#
_symmetry.space_group_name_H-M   'P 1'
#
loop_
_entity.id
_entity.type
_entity.pdbx_description
1 polymer ?
#
loop_
_entity_poly.entity_id
_entity_poly.type
_entity_poly.pdbx_seq_one_letter_code
_entity_poly.pdbx_strand_id
1 'polypeptide(L)'
;MLSRYNMLVLAIFCLFIGTTRGAEEKSKMKVGDKTIERTVQLRTHSIFAPYIDQDLQNRWWDFGADAYINTNKHIRLTRDRPSQMGYLWSRLPLTTTNFVIEIEFKVSGESNNLYGDGFAIWLTKERAQPGPVFGSKDSFTGLGLFLDTYANSRHPYAFPRITGMIGDGNTQYDFGKDGDKQGIGACSLNFRRTNVATKIKITYIKDSVLDVKLQYKAWDDWTDCFRADGVSLPTAPFLGMSAMTGDVSDNHDIISVSTHSAIVSHGDLPFTESAKKRSSKKSAGSWTWFFLKMLLFAGVGFGGYYGYQEYRRRSRYSGMGNFGAGRSSGFAGFGGAGGVYSGGKRL
;
A
#
# COMPACT_ATOMS: atom_id res chain seq x y z
N MET A 1 -43.06 -24.18 -19.20
CA MET A 1 -41.87 -24.69 -19.93
C MET A 1 -40.87 -23.55 -20.17
N LEU A 2 -40.34 -22.92 -19.10
CA LEU A 2 -39.49 -21.72 -19.19
C LEU A 2 -38.50 -21.56 -18.01
N SER A 3 -38.14 -22.66 -17.34
CA SER A 3 -37.33 -22.59 -16.10
C SER A 3 -35.89 -23.12 -16.25
N ARG A 4 -35.54 -23.78 -17.35
CA ARG A 4 -34.20 -24.41 -17.50
C ARG A 4 -33.23 -23.61 -18.37
N TYR A 5 -33.72 -22.73 -19.24
CA TYR A 5 -32.86 -21.90 -20.11
C TYR A 5 -32.24 -20.71 -19.37
N ASN A 6 -32.97 -20.06 -18.46
CA ASN A 6 -32.44 -18.92 -17.68
C ASN A 6 -31.34 -19.32 -16.68
N MET A 7 -31.36 -20.56 -16.18
CA MET A 7 -30.36 -21.03 -15.23
C MET A 7 -29.01 -21.34 -15.91
N LEU A 8 -29.04 -21.72 -17.19
CA LEU A 8 -27.82 -21.97 -17.97
C LEU A 8 -27.15 -20.66 -18.42
N VAL A 9 -27.94 -19.62 -18.73
CA VAL A 9 -27.42 -18.29 -19.10
C VAL A 9 -26.75 -17.59 -17.92
N LEU A 10 -27.31 -17.72 -16.70
CA LEU A 10 -26.68 -17.18 -15.48
C LEU A 10 -25.37 -17.89 -15.10
N ALA A 11 -25.27 -19.21 -15.32
CA ALA A 11 -24.06 -19.97 -15.04
C ALA A 11 -22.90 -19.60 -15.99
N ILE A 12 -23.21 -19.34 -17.27
CA ILE A 12 -22.21 -18.88 -18.24
C ILE A 12 -21.76 -17.45 -17.94
N PHE A 13 -22.66 -16.58 -17.46
CA PHE A 13 -22.29 -15.21 -17.06
C PHE A 13 -21.38 -15.20 -15.80
N CYS A 14 -21.59 -16.13 -14.86
CA CYS A 14 -20.72 -16.27 -13.69
C CYS A 14 -19.32 -16.83 -14.03
N LEU A 15 -19.20 -17.65 -15.08
CA LEU A 15 -17.90 -18.17 -15.56
C LEU A 15 -17.06 -17.10 -16.28
N PHE A 16 -17.66 -16.03 -16.81
CA PHE A 16 -16.93 -14.91 -17.41
C PHE A 16 -16.52 -13.81 -16.42
N ILE A 17 -17.12 -13.76 -15.22
CA ILE A 17 -16.75 -12.80 -14.15
C ILE A 17 -15.65 -13.39 -13.24
N GLY A 18 -15.44 -14.70 -13.26
CA GLY A 18 -14.53 -15.43 -12.39
C GLY A 18 -13.06 -15.49 -12.84
N THR A 19 -12.44 -14.41 -13.32
CA THR A 19 -10.96 -14.29 -13.38
C THR A 19 -10.46 -12.85 -13.34
N THR A 20 -11.09 -11.94 -12.58
CA THR A 20 -10.32 -10.78 -12.10
C THR A 20 -9.48 -11.24 -10.92
N ARG A 21 -8.32 -11.83 -11.23
CA ARG A 21 -7.19 -11.75 -10.30
C ARG A 21 -7.05 -10.25 -10.00
N GLY A 22 -7.32 -9.86 -8.76
CA GLY A 22 -6.93 -8.54 -8.26
C GLY A 22 -5.43 -8.41 -8.45
N ALA A 23 -5.03 -7.87 -9.60
CA ALA A 23 -3.72 -7.29 -9.76
C ALA A 23 -3.75 -6.07 -8.86
N GLU A 24 -3.17 -6.21 -7.67
CA GLU A 24 -2.70 -5.09 -6.88
C GLU A 24 -1.91 -4.20 -7.83
N GLU A 25 -2.51 -3.07 -8.24
CA GLU A 25 -1.88 -2.10 -9.12
C GLU A 25 -0.71 -1.51 -8.34
N LYS A 26 0.49 -2.06 -8.58
CA LYS A 26 1.74 -1.52 -8.06
C LYS A 26 1.99 -0.18 -8.75
N SER A 27 1.32 0.87 -8.28
CA SER A 27 1.59 2.22 -8.73
C SER A 27 3.02 2.58 -8.34
N LYS A 28 3.88 2.73 -9.35
CA LYS A 28 5.25 3.18 -9.16
C LYS A 28 5.19 4.65 -8.74
N MET A 29 5.47 4.94 -7.46
CA MET A 29 5.47 6.31 -6.97
C MET A 29 6.83 6.95 -7.26
N LYS A 30 6.85 8.03 -8.04
CA LYS A 30 8.05 8.83 -8.28
C LYS A 30 8.20 9.88 -7.19
N VAL A 31 9.37 9.94 -6.56
CA VAL A 31 9.73 10.94 -5.56
C VAL A 31 11.10 11.50 -5.93
N GLY A 32 11.11 12.72 -6.47
CA GLY A 32 12.31 13.25 -7.14
C GLY A 32 12.75 12.37 -8.31
N ASP A 33 14.05 12.08 -8.38
CA ASP A 33 14.65 11.24 -9.42
C ASP A 33 14.54 9.74 -9.10
N LYS A 34 13.97 9.38 -7.94
CA LYS A 34 13.86 8.01 -7.46
C LYS A 34 12.44 7.48 -7.67
N THR A 35 12.34 6.21 -8.05
CA THR A 35 11.06 5.52 -8.17
C THR A 35 10.95 4.49 -7.06
N ILE A 36 9.89 4.57 -6.25
CA ILE A 36 9.53 3.53 -5.29
C ILE A 36 8.82 2.43 -6.06
N GLU A 37 9.44 1.26 -6.16
CA GLU A 37 8.91 0.12 -6.90
C GLU A 37 7.94 -0.72 -6.08
N ARG A 38 8.21 -0.79 -4.77
CA ARG A 38 7.45 -1.60 -3.84
C ARG A 38 7.55 -1.02 -2.44
N THR A 39 6.44 -1.10 -1.70
CA THR A 39 6.39 -0.85 -0.27
C THR A 39 6.13 -2.14 0.49
N VAL A 40 6.62 -2.23 1.74
CA VAL A 40 6.32 -3.35 2.66
C VAL A 40 5.92 -2.75 4.00
N GLN A 41 4.72 -3.10 4.47
CA GLN A 41 4.20 -2.55 5.72
C GLN A 41 5.01 -3.05 6.93
N LEU A 42 5.36 -2.13 7.83
CA LEU A 42 6.07 -2.41 9.06
C LEU A 42 5.09 -2.43 10.23
N ARG A 43 4.68 -3.63 10.65
CA ARG A 43 3.74 -3.81 11.76
C ARG A 43 4.23 -3.19 13.06
N THR A 44 5.54 -3.22 13.30
CA THR A 44 6.17 -2.67 14.51
C THR A 44 6.14 -1.14 14.58
N HIS A 45 5.83 -0.47 13.46
CA HIS A 45 5.75 0.99 13.34
C HIS A 45 4.40 1.44 12.77
N SER A 46 3.39 0.56 12.84
CA SER A 46 2.02 0.87 12.44
C SER A 46 1.10 0.63 13.63
N ILE A 47 0.07 1.45 13.77
CA ILE A 47 -0.94 1.35 14.82
C ILE A 47 -2.29 1.84 14.31
N PHE A 48 -3.34 1.09 14.63
CA PHE A 48 -4.73 1.35 14.26
C PHE A 48 -5.64 0.72 15.32
N ALA A 49 -6.91 1.14 15.38
CA ALA A 49 -7.86 0.58 16.34
C ALA A 49 -8.11 -0.92 16.07
N PRO A 50 -8.21 -1.78 17.10
CA PRO A 50 -8.05 -1.47 18.53
C PRO A 50 -6.58 -1.29 18.94
N TYR A 51 -6.30 -0.23 19.71
CA TYR A 51 -4.91 0.17 20.03
C TYR A 51 -4.25 -0.56 21.18
N ILE A 52 -5.03 -1.27 22.00
CA ILE A 52 -4.55 -1.95 23.21
C ILE A 52 -4.55 -3.45 22.96
N ASP A 53 -3.46 -4.11 23.32
CA ASP A 53 -3.33 -5.56 23.27
C ASP A 53 -3.85 -6.17 24.60
N GLN A 54 -2.97 -6.32 25.59
CA GLN A 54 -3.26 -6.88 26.91
C GLN A 54 -2.81 -5.90 28.01
N ASP A 55 -3.46 -5.96 29.17
CA ASP A 55 -3.09 -5.17 30.36
C ASP A 55 -3.00 -3.65 30.15
N LEU A 56 -3.87 -3.10 29.30
CA LEU A 56 -3.88 -1.67 28.93
C LEU A 56 -2.58 -1.19 28.25
N GLN A 57 -1.80 -2.11 27.69
CA GLN A 57 -0.54 -1.84 26.99
C GLN A 57 -0.64 -2.16 25.50
N ASN A 58 0.22 -1.53 24.70
CA ASN A 58 0.47 -1.90 23.31
C ASN A 58 1.87 -2.53 23.18
N ARG A 59 2.02 -3.60 22.42
CA ARG A 59 3.30 -4.31 22.26
C ARG A 59 4.39 -3.46 21.61
N TRP A 60 4.03 -2.58 20.68
CA TRP A 60 4.97 -1.86 19.81
C TRP A 60 5.06 -0.37 20.09
N TRP A 61 4.12 0.17 20.87
CA TRP A 61 4.00 1.60 21.14
C TRP A 61 3.89 1.88 22.64
N ASP A 62 4.57 2.93 23.07
CA ASP A 62 4.42 3.52 24.40
C ASP A 62 3.68 4.84 24.31
N PHE A 63 2.78 5.08 25.25
CA PHE A 63 2.12 6.36 25.45
C PHE A 63 2.31 6.78 26.91
N GLY A 64 2.20 8.07 27.20
CA GLY A 64 2.40 8.57 28.56
C GLY A 64 2.13 10.06 28.73
N ALA A 65 2.45 10.54 29.94
CA ALA A 65 2.03 11.85 30.46
C ALA A 65 0.49 11.98 30.44
N ASP A 66 -0.09 13.04 29.88
CA ASP A 66 -1.54 13.24 29.82
C ASP A 66 -2.24 12.45 28.70
N ALA A 67 -1.48 11.75 27.86
CA ALA A 67 -2.04 10.98 26.76
C ALA A 67 -2.89 9.81 27.28
N TYR A 68 -4.04 9.58 26.64
CA TYR A 68 -4.89 8.43 26.93
C TYR A 68 -5.40 7.77 25.65
N ILE A 69 -5.79 6.51 25.76
CA ILE A 69 -6.26 5.72 24.65
C ILE A 69 -7.77 5.49 24.78
N ASN A 70 -8.52 5.93 23.76
CA ASN A 70 -9.85 5.41 23.52
C ASN A 70 -9.71 4.25 22.52
N THR A 71 -9.73 3.02 23.04
CA THR A 71 -9.31 1.79 22.36
C THR A 71 -9.83 1.66 20.93
N ASN A 72 -11.06 2.08 20.66
CA ASN A 72 -11.72 1.88 19.36
C ASN A 72 -11.92 3.18 18.56
N LYS A 73 -11.32 4.30 18.97
CA LYS A 73 -11.58 5.62 18.37
C LYS A 73 -10.33 6.42 18.04
N HIS A 74 -9.48 6.68 19.02
CA HIS A 74 -8.25 7.45 18.85
C HIS A 74 -7.30 7.26 20.03
N ILE A 75 -6.06 7.65 19.82
CA ILE A 75 -5.08 7.95 20.88
C ILE A 75 -5.06 9.46 21.03
N ARG A 76 -5.49 9.99 22.18
CA ARG A 76 -5.50 11.43 22.45
C ARG A 76 -4.22 11.82 23.15
N LEU A 77 -3.41 12.67 22.52
CA LEU A 77 -2.15 13.18 23.07
C LEU A 77 -2.41 14.27 24.12
N THR A 78 -3.25 15.25 23.80
CA THR A 78 -3.73 16.25 24.78
C THR A 78 -5.22 16.47 24.61
N ARG A 79 -5.85 16.96 25.68
CA ARG A 79 -7.25 17.40 25.68
C ARG A 79 -7.31 18.90 25.39
N ASP A 80 -8.51 19.36 25.05
CA ASP A 80 -8.86 20.78 25.05
C ASP A 80 -8.94 21.32 26.50
N ARG A 81 -7.76 21.33 27.15
CA ARG A 81 -7.49 21.85 28.49
C ARG A 81 -6.10 22.48 28.49
N PRO A 82 -5.89 23.57 29.24
CA PRO A 82 -4.57 24.18 29.39
C PRO A 82 -3.54 23.25 30.02
N SER A 83 -2.25 23.52 29.76
CA SER A 83 -1.11 22.88 30.43
C SER A 83 -1.12 21.35 30.38
N GLN A 84 -1.43 20.78 29.21
CA GLN A 84 -1.34 19.34 28.97
C GLN A 84 -0.10 19.02 28.15
N MET A 85 0.48 17.86 28.40
CA MET A 85 1.51 17.29 27.53
C MET A 85 1.33 15.79 27.41
N GLY A 86 1.45 15.25 26.21
CA GLY A 86 1.30 13.81 25.99
C GLY A 86 2.05 13.33 24.78
N TYR A 87 2.38 12.04 24.77
CA TYR A 87 3.16 11.44 23.69
C TYR A 87 2.72 10.02 23.35
N LEU A 88 3.11 9.60 22.15
CA LEU A 88 3.03 8.26 21.60
C LEU A 88 4.34 7.96 20.86
N TRP A 89 5.07 6.93 21.26
CA TRP A 89 6.38 6.56 20.68
C TRP A 89 6.45 5.09 20.32
N SER A 90 7.05 4.78 19.19
CA SER A 90 7.50 3.42 18.88
C SER A 90 8.47 2.91 19.94
N ARG A 91 8.35 1.63 20.30
CA ARG A 91 9.25 0.93 21.23
C ARG A 91 10.54 0.49 20.56
N LEU A 92 10.48 0.22 19.25
CA LEU A 92 11.61 -0.22 18.45
C LEU A 92 12.06 0.90 17.50
N PRO A 93 13.36 0.97 17.19
CA PRO A 93 13.86 1.91 16.20
C PRO A 93 13.55 1.43 14.77
N LEU A 94 13.38 2.39 13.86
CA LEU A 94 13.07 2.17 12.45
C LEU A 94 14.34 1.86 11.65
N THR A 95 14.68 0.58 11.51
CA THR A 95 15.94 0.15 10.87
C THR A 95 15.95 0.25 9.34
N THR A 96 14.82 0.55 8.72
CA THR A 96 14.70 0.64 7.26
C THR A 96 15.26 1.96 6.74
N THR A 97 16.07 1.90 5.69
CA THR A 97 16.76 3.07 5.14
C THR A 97 15.84 4.07 4.47
N ASN A 98 14.83 3.59 3.74
CA ASN A 98 13.83 4.40 3.06
C ASN A 98 12.45 3.99 3.53
N PHE A 99 11.55 4.95 3.71
CA PHE A 99 10.22 4.67 4.24
C PHE A 99 9.18 5.69 3.78
N VAL A 100 7.93 5.25 3.84
CA VAL A 100 6.73 6.08 3.70
C VAL A 100 5.91 5.90 4.97
N ILE A 101 5.64 7.00 5.66
CA ILE A 101 4.83 7.04 6.87
C ILE A 101 3.57 7.84 6.56
N GLU A 102 2.42 7.25 6.80
CA GLU A 102 1.14 7.93 6.74
C GLU A 102 0.54 7.98 8.14
N ILE A 103 0.21 9.17 8.62
CA ILE A 103 -0.40 9.39 9.93
C ILE A 103 -1.75 10.07 9.72
N GLU A 104 -2.81 9.42 10.16
CA GLU A 104 -4.14 10.01 10.25
C GLU A 104 -4.31 10.63 11.64
N PHE A 105 -4.69 11.91 11.67
CA PHE A 105 -4.83 12.67 12.90
C PHE A 105 -6.05 13.59 12.84
N LYS A 106 -6.41 14.16 13.99
CA LYS A 106 -7.46 15.16 14.10
C LYS A 106 -7.09 16.20 15.16
N VAL A 107 -7.13 17.46 14.77
CA VAL A 107 -7.02 18.60 15.69
C VAL A 107 -8.37 19.27 15.82
N SER A 108 -8.88 19.39 17.05
CA SER A 108 -10.21 19.95 17.31
C SER A 108 -10.35 20.52 18.71
N GLY A 109 -11.09 21.62 18.83
CA GLY A 109 -11.43 22.24 20.11
C GLY A 109 -12.68 23.10 20.00
N GLU A 110 -13.17 23.54 21.14
CA GLU A 110 -14.41 24.31 21.27
C GLU A 110 -14.23 25.74 20.75
N SER A 111 -13.08 26.35 21.04
CA SER A 111 -12.77 27.72 20.65
C SER A 111 -12.57 27.89 19.14
N ASN A 112 -13.14 28.97 18.59
CA ASN A 112 -12.97 29.33 17.18
C ASN A 112 -11.70 30.14 16.90
N ASN A 113 -11.27 30.96 17.87
CA ASN A 113 -10.28 32.01 17.64
C ASN A 113 -9.00 31.86 18.47
N LEU A 114 -9.11 31.25 19.66
CA LEU A 114 -7.98 31.04 20.57
C LEU A 114 -7.80 29.54 20.79
N TYR A 115 -6.76 28.97 20.19
CA TYR A 115 -6.47 27.54 20.22
C TYR A 115 -4.96 27.35 20.04
N GLY A 116 -4.42 26.23 20.52
CA GLY A 116 -2.99 25.97 20.49
C GLY A 116 -2.58 24.74 21.31
N ASP A 117 -1.29 24.43 21.38
CA ASP A 117 -0.22 25.03 20.55
C ASP A 117 -0.01 24.18 19.28
N GLY A 118 -0.26 22.89 19.36
CA GLY A 118 -0.16 21.96 18.25
C GLY A 118 0.40 20.62 18.68
N PHE A 119 0.92 19.88 17.70
CA PHE A 119 1.63 18.63 17.96
C PHE A 119 2.81 18.47 17.02
N ALA A 120 3.71 17.57 17.36
CA ALA A 120 4.89 17.26 16.58
C ALA A 120 4.95 15.77 16.22
N ILE A 121 5.54 15.49 15.05
CA ILE A 121 5.91 14.15 14.61
C ILE A 121 7.43 14.07 14.59
N TRP A 122 7.97 12.97 15.09
CA TRP A 122 9.38 12.79 15.37
C TRP A 122 9.95 11.58 14.66
N LEU A 123 11.13 11.76 14.08
CA LEU A 123 12.03 10.69 13.65
C LEU A 123 13.40 10.98 14.26
N THR A 124 13.57 10.57 15.52
CA THR A 124 14.68 11.01 16.37
C THR A 124 15.43 9.85 17.02
N LYS A 125 16.67 10.11 17.46
CA LYS A 125 17.47 9.13 18.21
C LYS A 125 16.91 8.88 19.61
N GLU A 126 16.47 9.95 20.28
CA GLU A 126 15.79 9.89 21.57
C GLU A 126 14.30 9.58 21.39
N ARG A 127 13.68 9.01 22.42
CA ARG A 127 12.22 8.76 22.46
C ARG A 127 11.69 8.95 23.88
N ALA A 128 10.39 9.21 24.00
CA ALA A 128 9.65 9.20 25.27
C ALA A 128 10.29 10.05 26.39
N GLN A 129 10.93 11.17 26.02
CA GLN A 129 11.44 12.16 26.95
C GLN A 129 10.55 13.40 26.87
N PRO A 130 9.74 13.67 27.91
CA PRO A 130 8.96 14.90 27.97
C PRO A 130 9.85 16.14 27.91
N GLY A 131 9.34 17.21 27.34
CA GLY A 131 10.02 18.50 27.31
C GLY A 131 9.15 19.57 26.67
N PRO A 132 9.71 20.78 26.49
CA PRO A 132 8.92 21.93 26.07
C PRO A 132 8.47 21.85 24.60
N VAL A 133 9.13 21.06 23.73
CA VAL A 133 8.91 21.10 22.28
C VAL A 133 7.73 20.25 21.90
N PHE A 134 6.55 20.87 21.88
CA PHE A 134 5.27 20.19 21.61
C PHE A 134 5.12 18.90 22.43
N GLY A 135 5.58 18.91 23.68
CA GLY A 135 5.51 17.77 24.61
C GLY A 135 6.73 16.86 24.62
N SER A 136 7.74 17.13 23.81
CA SER A 136 8.98 16.35 23.70
C SER A 136 10.22 17.17 24.10
N LYS A 137 11.31 16.47 24.37
CA LYS A 137 12.62 17.04 24.70
C LYS A 137 13.11 18.03 23.62
N ASP A 138 13.72 19.12 24.09
CA ASP A 138 14.47 20.08 23.28
C ASP A 138 15.90 19.60 22.96
N SER A 139 16.57 20.21 21.98
CA SER A 139 17.90 19.78 21.52
C SER A 139 17.91 18.29 21.11
N PHE A 140 16.94 17.91 20.28
CA PHE A 140 16.77 16.55 19.77
C PHE A 140 17.76 16.26 18.62
N THR A 141 18.06 14.99 18.38
CA THR A 141 18.82 14.55 17.20
C THR A 141 17.90 13.83 16.21
N GLY A 142 17.64 14.41 15.06
CA GLY A 142 16.78 13.85 14.01
C GLY A 142 15.81 14.85 13.40
N LEU A 143 14.67 14.38 12.89
CA LEU A 143 13.63 15.24 12.32
C LEU A 143 12.50 15.49 13.32
N GLY A 144 12.14 16.77 13.46
CA GLY A 144 10.88 17.21 14.05
C GLY A 144 10.01 17.86 12.96
N LEU A 145 8.78 17.38 12.80
CA LEU A 145 7.74 18.03 12.00
C LEU A 145 6.73 18.64 12.95
N PHE A 146 6.70 19.96 13.03
CA PHE A 146 5.83 20.72 13.92
C PHE A 146 4.56 21.11 13.18
N LEU A 147 3.41 20.64 13.67
CA LEU A 147 2.09 21.03 13.21
C LEU A 147 1.53 22.05 14.19
N ASP A 148 1.96 23.29 13.98
CA ASP A 148 1.73 24.42 14.85
C ASP A 148 0.40 25.11 14.51
N THR A 149 -0.45 25.31 15.51
CA THR A 149 -1.74 25.97 15.36
C THR A 149 -1.77 27.38 15.94
N TYR A 150 -0.74 27.79 16.69
CA TYR A 150 -0.70 29.06 17.41
C TYR A 150 0.51 29.91 17.00
N ALA A 151 0.28 31.16 16.63
CA ALA A 151 1.36 32.08 16.28
C ALA A 151 1.91 32.75 17.55
N ASN A 152 3.08 32.34 18.03
CA ASN A 152 3.74 32.96 19.19
C ASN A 152 4.34 34.34 18.86
N SER A 153 4.57 34.62 17.57
CA SER A 153 5.01 35.94 17.10
C SER A 153 4.33 36.36 15.80
N ARG A 154 4.61 37.59 15.34
CA ARG A 154 4.06 38.09 14.08
C ARG A 154 4.83 37.52 12.89
N HIS A 155 4.12 36.77 12.05
CA HIS A 155 4.64 36.16 10.83
C HIS A 155 4.04 36.74 9.56
N PRO A 156 4.74 36.66 8.41
CA PRO A 156 4.18 37.01 7.10
C PRO A 156 3.26 35.90 6.53
N TYR A 157 3.20 34.74 7.18
CA TYR A 157 2.39 33.58 6.79
C TYR A 157 1.29 33.28 7.81
N ALA A 158 0.33 32.46 7.39
CA ALA A 158 -0.81 32.07 8.22
C ALA A 158 -0.56 30.79 9.02
N PHE A 159 -1.31 30.63 10.12
CA PHE A 159 -1.43 29.41 10.91
C PHE A 159 -2.82 28.79 10.67
N PRO A 160 -2.99 27.47 10.78
CA PRO A 160 -1.98 26.47 11.15
C PRO A 160 -0.85 26.29 10.12
N ARG A 161 0.33 25.91 10.61
CA ARG A 161 1.57 25.77 9.84
C ARG A 161 2.25 24.45 10.15
N ILE A 162 2.77 23.81 9.11
CA ILE A 162 3.63 22.64 9.24
C ILE A 162 5.05 23.08 8.91
N THR A 163 5.99 22.89 9.83
CA THR A 163 7.41 23.22 9.66
C THR A 163 8.25 21.99 10.00
N GLY A 164 9.19 21.62 9.12
CA GLY A 164 10.17 20.57 9.40
C GLY A 164 11.50 21.13 9.84
N MET A 165 12.13 20.57 10.87
CA MET A 165 13.44 20.95 11.40
C MET A 165 14.33 19.72 11.58
N ILE A 166 15.60 19.84 11.22
CA ILE A 166 16.62 18.84 11.53
C ILE A 166 17.39 19.28 12.77
N GLY A 167 17.25 18.52 13.85
CA GLY A 167 17.96 18.71 15.11
C GLY A 167 19.30 17.99 15.11
N ASP A 168 20.33 18.69 15.57
CA ASP A 168 21.72 18.23 15.68
C ASP A 168 22.09 17.76 17.11
N GLY A 169 21.13 17.77 18.04
CA GLY A 169 21.35 17.47 19.46
C GLY A 169 21.81 18.65 20.32
N ASN A 170 22.02 19.83 19.75
CA ASN A 170 22.53 21.03 20.46
C ASN A 170 21.65 22.27 20.26
N THR A 171 21.07 22.41 19.06
CA THR A 171 20.26 23.56 18.69
C THR A 171 18.91 23.48 19.40
N GLN A 172 18.62 24.49 20.23
CA GLN A 172 17.34 24.64 20.92
C GLN A 172 16.27 25.18 19.97
N TYR A 173 15.03 24.70 20.12
CA TYR A 173 13.90 25.22 19.35
C TYR A 173 13.48 26.62 19.84
N ASP A 174 13.36 27.58 18.91
CA ASP A 174 12.92 28.95 19.21
C ASP A 174 11.39 29.05 19.26
N PHE A 175 10.79 28.72 20.40
CA PHE A 175 9.35 28.86 20.63
C PHE A 175 8.85 30.29 20.43
N GLY A 176 9.63 31.28 20.84
CA GLY A 176 9.23 32.68 20.73
C GLY A 176 9.07 33.16 19.29
N LYS A 177 9.59 32.41 18.32
CA LYS A 177 9.47 32.68 16.89
C LYS A 177 8.98 31.48 16.08
N ASP A 178 8.34 30.51 16.73
CA ASP A 178 7.72 29.36 16.08
C ASP A 178 8.72 28.55 15.21
N GLY A 179 10.01 28.58 15.57
CA GLY A 179 11.09 27.92 14.82
C GLY A 179 11.35 28.45 13.41
N ASP A 180 10.90 29.67 13.07
CA ASP A 180 10.86 30.23 11.71
C ASP A 180 12.18 30.10 10.92
N LYS A 181 13.32 30.32 11.57
CA LYS A 181 14.66 30.27 10.94
C LYS A 181 15.38 28.93 11.10
N GLN A 182 14.71 27.93 11.67
CA GLN A 182 15.27 26.61 11.96
C GLN A 182 14.69 25.53 11.04
N GLY A 183 13.73 25.89 10.19
CA GLY A 183 13.07 24.96 9.29
C GLY A 183 13.87 24.64 8.01
N ILE A 184 13.79 23.38 7.58
CA ILE A 184 14.23 22.90 6.25
C ILE A 184 13.13 23.02 5.18
N GLY A 185 11.90 23.32 5.60
CA GLY A 185 10.75 23.50 4.73
C GLY A 185 9.48 23.68 5.55
N ALA A 186 8.48 24.37 4.99
CA ALA A 186 7.23 24.63 5.68
C ALA A 186 6.07 24.93 4.72
N CYS A 187 4.84 24.77 5.20
CA CYS A 187 3.62 25.16 4.50
C CYS A 187 2.54 25.63 5.48
N SER A 188 1.65 26.51 5.03
CA SER A 188 0.47 26.95 5.80
C SER A 188 -0.79 26.29 5.25
N LEU A 189 -1.32 25.32 5.99
CA LEU A 189 -2.48 24.52 5.58
C LEU A 189 -3.45 24.42 6.77
N ASN A 190 -4.72 24.73 6.54
CA ASN A 190 -5.72 24.66 7.60
C ASN A 190 -6.19 23.21 7.81
N PHE A 191 -5.53 22.51 8.74
CA PHE A 191 -5.84 21.12 9.11
C PHE A 191 -6.71 20.99 10.38
N ARG A 192 -7.12 22.11 10.98
CA ARG A 192 -7.94 22.12 12.19
C ARG A 192 -9.42 21.99 11.83
N ARG A 193 -10.14 21.08 12.51
CA ARG A 193 -11.59 20.85 12.32
C ARG A 193 -12.01 20.61 10.86
N THR A 194 -11.27 19.76 10.14
CA THR A 194 -11.63 19.38 8.76
C THR A 194 -12.82 18.42 8.75
N ASN A 195 -13.60 18.45 7.66
CA ASN A 195 -14.75 17.56 7.45
C ASN A 195 -14.36 16.19 6.88
N VAL A 196 -13.10 16.04 6.46
CA VAL A 196 -12.52 14.78 5.97
C VAL A 196 -11.41 14.32 6.89
N ALA A 197 -11.06 13.04 6.81
CA ALA A 197 -9.91 12.48 7.52
C ALA A 197 -8.63 13.20 7.10
N THR A 198 -7.96 13.82 8.08
CA THR A 198 -6.70 14.52 7.88
C THR A 198 -5.55 13.53 7.93
N LYS A 199 -4.74 13.47 6.88
CA LYS A 199 -3.56 12.59 6.82
C LYS A 199 -2.33 13.36 6.42
N ILE A 200 -1.22 13.12 7.10
CA ILE A 200 0.11 13.55 6.65
C ILE A 200 0.87 12.33 6.13
N LYS A 201 1.53 12.52 4.99
CA LYS A 201 2.38 11.51 4.36
C LYS A 201 3.80 12.05 4.30
N ILE A 202 4.72 11.28 4.88
CA ILE A 202 6.13 11.58 4.97
C ILE A 202 6.85 10.52 4.16
N THR A 203 7.46 10.90 3.05
CA THR A 203 8.28 10.00 2.24
C THR A 203 9.73 10.40 2.38
N TYR A 204 10.55 9.47 2.86
CA TYR A 204 11.98 9.69 3.04
C TYR A 204 12.78 8.66 2.25
N ILE A 205 13.62 9.17 1.35
CA ILE A 205 14.64 8.39 0.66
C ILE A 205 15.99 8.90 1.16
N LYS A 206 16.77 8.00 1.76
CA LYS A 206 18.03 8.31 2.43
C LYS A 206 18.96 9.14 1.56
N ASP A 207 19.45 10.24 2.12
CA ASP A 207 20.41 11.19 1.51
C ASP A 207 19.96 11.75 0.14
N SER A 208 18.66 11.65 -0.17
CA SER A 208 18.11 12.08 -1.44
C SER A 208 16.99 13.09 -1.24
N VAL A 209 15.89 12.70 -0.61
CA VAL A 209 14.69 13.55 -0.53
C VAL A 209 13.83 13.21 0.68
N LEU A 210 13.35 14.25 1.34
CA LEU A 210 12.24 14.24 2.28
C LEU A 210 11.06 14.99 1.63
N ASP A 211 9.95 14.29 1.41
CA ASP A 211 8.74 14.82 0.80
C ASP A 211 7.56 14.72 1.78
N VAL A 212 6.93 15.85 2.07
CA VAL A 212 5.81 15.95 3.02
C VAL A 212 4.56 16.43 2.29
N LYS A 213 3.49 15.63 2.38
CA LYS A 213 2.18 15.94 1.79
C LYS A 213 1.08 15.82 2.83
N LEU A 214 -0.01 16.55 2.59
CA LEU A 214 -1.16 16.58 3.48
C LEU A 214 -2.46 16.36 2.71
N GLN A 215 -3.27 15.43 3.17
CA GLN A 215 -4.67 15.26 2.76
C GLN A 215 -5.56 15.93 3.81
N TYR A 216 -6.33 16.95 3.42
CA TYR A 216 -7.18 17.69 4.35
C TYR A 216 -8.45 18.31 3.71
N LYS A 217 -8.52 18.38 2.37
CA LYS A 217 -9.64 18.95 1.61
C LYS A 217 -10.65 17.90 1.19
N ALA A 218 -10.18 16.80 0.60
CA ALA A 218 -10.98 15.69 0.11
C ALA A 218 -10.27 14.35 0.35
N TRP A 219 -11.01 13.25 0.18
CA TRP A 219 -10.44 11.90 0.27
C TRP A 219 -9.49 11.65 -0.90
N ASP A 220 -8.29 11.12 -0.60
CA ASP A 220 -7.21 10.85 -1.56
C ASP A 220 -6.73 12.07 -2.36
N ASP A 221 -7.02 13.28 -1.87
CA ASP A 221 -6.52 14.55 -2.42
C ASP A 221 -5.32 15.03 -1.61
N TRP A 222 -4.12 14.72 -2.11
CA TRP A 222 -2.85 15.04 -1.47
C TRP A 222 -2.33 16.41 -1.94
N THR A 223 -2.27 17.37 -1.01
CA THR A 223 -1.64 18.67 -1.22
C THR A 223 -0.17 18.61 -0.82
N ASP A 224 0.73 19.09 -1.68
CA ASP A 224 2.15 19.21 -1.36
C ASP A 224 2.35 20.26 -0.26
N CYS A 225 3.11 19.91 0.79
CA CYS A 225 3.47 20.84 1.85
C CYS A 225 4.87 21.41 1.58
N PHE A 226 5.91 20.59 1.74
CA PHE A 226 7.26 20.96 1.36
C PHE A 226 8.05 19.73 0.97
N ARG A 227 9.16 19.98 0.27
CA ARG A 227 10.15 18.99 -0.09
C ARG A 227 11.54 19.55 0.22
N ALA A 228 12.40 18.71 0.79
CA ALA A 228 13.78 19.04 1.08
C ALA A 228 14.70 17.95 0.52
N ASP A 229 15.66 18.34 -0.31
CA ASP A 229 16.64 17.41 -0.88
C ASP A 229 17.89 17.32 0.02
N GLY A 230 18.61 16.21 -0.06
CA GLY A 230 19.87 15.99 0.69
C GLY A 230 19.72 15.88 2.20
N VAL A 231 18.49 15.68 2.71
CA VAL A 231 18.24 15.45 4.14
C VAL A 231 18.83 14.11 4.58
N SER A 232 19.57 14.11 5.68
CA SER A 232 20.12 12.91 6.31
C SER A 232 19.58 12.77 7.75
N LEU A 233 18.90 11.66 8.01
CA LEU A 233 18.36 11.31 9.33
C LEU A 233 19.32 10.39 10.10
N PRO A 234 19.28 10.40 11.45
CA PRO A 234 20.07 9.47 12.25
C PRO A 234 19.76 8.02 11.87
N THR A 235 20.74 7.13 12.08
CA THR A 235 20.54 5.71 11.81
C THR A 235 19.57 5.12 12.81
N ALA A 236 18.54 4.43 12.31
CA ALA A 236 17.52 3.77 13.10
C ALA A 236 16.79 4.71 14.10
N PRO A 237 16.10 5.77 13.61
CA PRO A 237 15.36 6.68 14.47
C PRO A 237 14.13 5.99 15.07
N PHE A 238 13.67 6.45 16.24
CA PHE A 238 12.33 6.15 16.72
C PHE A 238 11.31 7.05 16.05
N LEU A 239 10.17 6.48 15.70
CA LEU A 239 8.98 7.22 15.30
C LEU A 239 8.19 7.61 16.56
N GLY A 240 7.78 8.87 16.64
CA GLY A 240 6.90 9.31 17.71
C GLY A 240 6.03 10.50 17.32
N MET A 241 5.03 10.77 18.15
CA MET A 241 4.22 11.97 18.12
C MET A 241 4.05 12.48 19.55
N SER A 242 4.06 13.80 19.71
CA SER A 242 3.80 14.44 20.99
C SER A 242 2.97 15.70 20.78
N ALA A 243 2.18 16.09 21.78
CA ALA A 243 1.46 17.35 21.76
C ALA A 243 1.59 18.07 23.09
N MET A 244 1.40 19.39 23.06
CA MET A 244 1.35 20.24 24.24
C MET A 244 0.26 21.31 24.08
N THR A 245 -0.32 21.73 25.20
CA THR A 245 -1.20 22.90 25.28
C THR A 245 -0.67 23.88 26.32
N GLY A 246 -0.63 25.16 25.97
CA GLY A 246 -0.28 26.26 26.86
C GLY A 246 -1.51 26.84 27.57
N ASP A 247 -1.65 28.16 27.50
CA ASP A 247 -2.83 28.89 27.98
C ASP A 247 -4.07 28.67 27.08
N VAL A 248 -3.81 28.36 25.81
CA VAL A 248 -4.80 27.92 24.83
C VAL A 248 -4.69 26.41 24.62
N SER A 249 -5.75 25.79 24.12
CA SER A 249 -5.82 24.35 24.00
C SER A 249 -6.57 23.87 22.76
N ASP A 250 -6.28 22.63 22.39
CA ASP A 250 -6.98 21.82 21.42
C ASP A 250 -6.85 20.34 21.82
N ASN A 251 -7.79 19.52 21.37
CA ASN A 251 -7.60 18.07 21.35
C ASN A 251 -6.68 17.71 20.18
N HIS A 252 -5.63 16.94 20.48
CA HIS A 252 -4.70 16.38 19.49
C HIS A 252 -4.86 14.86 19.45
N ASP A 253 -5.59 14.35 18.46
CA ASP A 253 -5.94 12.95 18.32
C ASP A 253 -5.14 12.28 17.19
N ILE A 254 -4.58 11.11 17.46
CA ILE A 254 -3.97 10.22 16.48
C ILE A 254 -4.96 9.08 16.21
N ILE A 255 -5.34 8.91 14.94
CA ILE A 255 -6.32 7.91 14.52
C ILE A 255 -5.60 6.65 14.01
N SER A 256 -4.58 6.82 13.18
CA SER A 256 -3.77 5.69 12.71
C SER A 256 -2.38 6.13 12.29
N VAL A 257 -1.44 5.18 12.35
CA VAL A 257 -0.10 5.30 11.77
C VAL A 257 0.11 4.08 10.89
N SER A 258 0.50 4.29 9.64
CA SER A 258 0.85 3.25 8.69
C SER A 258 2.24 3.52 8.14
N THR A 259 3.21 2.71 8.56
CA THR A 259 4.60 2.84 8.14
C THR A 259 4.96 1.73 7.18
N HIS A 260 5.62 2.08 6.08
CA HIS A 260 6.09 1.14 5.09
C HIS A 260 7.56 1.37 4.78
N SER A 261 8.34 0.30 4.64
CA SER A 261 9.66 0.40 4.02
C SER A 261 9.50 0.63 2.51
N ALA A 262 10.31 1.51 1.92
CA ALA A 262 10.29 1.80 0.50
C ALA A 262 11.47 1.14 -0.23
N ILE A 263 11.17 0.24 -1.16
CA ILE A 263 12.16 -0.37 -2.05
C ILE A 263 12.27 0.54 -3.28
N VAL A 264 13.39 1.23 -3.37
CA VAL A 264 13.68 2.20 -4.43
C VAL A 264 14.40 1.49 -5.57
N SER A 265 14.00 1.76 -6.81
CA SER A 265 14.74 1.32 -7.99
C SER A 265 16.18 1.84 -7.88
N HIS A 266 17.17 0.96 -7.85
CA HIS A 266 18.54 1.39 -8.07
C HIS A 266 18.60 1.93 -9.49
N GLY A 267 18.71 3.25 -9.62
CA GLY A 267 19.01 3.88 -10.91
C GLY A 267 20.22 3.18 -11.47
N ASP A 268 20.13 2.75 -12.73
CA ASP A 268 21.09 1.89 -13.41
C ASP A 268 22.52 2.19 -12.94
N LEU A 269 23.07 1.32 -12.09
CA LEU A 269 24.51 1.23 -12.02
C LEU A 269 24.95 1.02 -13.47
N PRO A 270 25.95 1.77 -13.99
CA PRO A 270 26.58 1.37 -15.22
C PRO A 270 27.25 0.03 -14.91
N PHE A 271 26.51 -1.06 -15.04
CA PHE A 271 27.11 -2.34 -15.25
C PHE A 271 27.93 -2.12 -16.52
N THR A 272 29.24 -2.05 -16.36
CA THR A 272 30.17 -2.22 -17.45
C THR A 272 29.93 -3.63 -17.97
N GLU A 273 28.86 -3.80 -18.76
CA GLU A 273 28.66 -5.00 -19.56
C GLU A 273 29.66 -4.89 -20.69
N SER A 274 30.85 -5.40 -20.41
CA SER A 274 31.69 -5.94 -21.46
C SER A 274 30.84 -6.97 -22.22
N ALA A 275 30.29 -6.50 -23.35
CA ALA A 275 29.83 -7.24 -24.50
C ALA A 275 29.14 -8.58 -24.23
N LYS A 276 27.80 -8.58 -24.23
CA LYS A 276 27.01 -9.60 -24.91
C LYS A 276 25.71 -9.00 -25.46
N LYS A 277 25.81 -8.44 -26.67
CA LYS A 277 24.66 -8.12 -27.54
C LYS A 277 23.78 -9.37 -27.70
N ARG A 278 22.73 -9.50 -26.89
CA ARG A 278 21.53 -10.26 -27.28
C ARG A 278 20.53 -9.24 -27.81
N SER A 279 20.46 -9.13 -29.13
CA SER A 279 19.42 -8.34 -29.77
C SER A 279 18.07 -8.97 -29.46
N SER A 280 17.26 -8.29 -28.65
CA SER A 280 15.83 -8.55 -28.61
C SER A 280 15.28 -8.15 -29.98
N LYS A 281 15.02 -9.12 -30.85
CA LYS A 281 14.23 -8.89 -32.06
C LYS A 281 12.87 -8.36 -31.63
N LYS A 282 12.64 -7.06 -31.83
CA LYS A 282 11.30 -6.49 -31.89
C LYS A 282 10.58 -7.22 -33.03
N SER A 283 9.55 -7.98 -32.67
CA SER A 283 8.59 -8.53 -33.63
C SER A 283 7.86 -7.35 -34.28
N ALA A 284 8.35 -6.90 -35.43
CA ALA A 284 7.55 -6.11 -36.33
C ALA A 284 6.47 -7.03 -36.90
N GLY A 285 5.21 -6.67 -36.67
CA GLY A 285 4.03 -7.35 -37.21
C GLY A 285 4.15 -7.47 -38.72
N SER A 286 4.62 -8.64 -39.16
CA SER A 286 4.88 -8.93 -40.55
C SER A 286 3.56 -9.32 -41.22
N TRP A 287 3.25 -8.59 -42.29
CA TRP A 287 2.18 -8.79 -43.26
C TRP A 287 2.01 -10.28 -43.70
N THR A 288 3.04 -11.10 -43.49
CA THR A 288 3.06 -12.56 -43.68
C THR A 288 2.01 -13.35 -42.89
N TRP A 289 1.61 -12.91 -41.68
CA TRP A 289 0.58 -13.62 -40.90
C TRP A 289 -0.84 -13.42 -41.48
N PHE A 290 -1.06 -12.29 -42.16
CA PHE A 290 -2.31 -12.01 -42.86
C PHE A 290 -2.47 -12.90 -44.10
N PHE A 291 -1.41 -13.06 -44.92
CA PHE A 291 -1.46 -13.92 -46.10
C PHE A 291 -1.54 -15.42 -45.79
N LEU A 292 -0.92 -15.87 -44.70
CA LEU A 292 -1.03 -17.27 -44.27
C LEU A 292 -2.48 -17.67 -43.98
N LYS A 293 -3.26 -16.77 -43.36
CA LYS A 293 -4.68 -17.01 -43.09
C LYS A 293 -5.50 -17.05 -44.37
N MET A 294 -5.22 -16.16 -45.32
CA MET A 294 -5.93 -16.14 -46.62
C MET A 294 -5.69 -17.42 -47.42
N LEU A 295 -4.47 -17.96 -47.42
CA LEU A 295 -4.16 -19.23 -48.09
C LEU A 295 -4.83 -20.43 -47.43
N LEU A 296 -4.91 -20.47 -46.10
CA LEU A 296 -5.62 -21.54 -45.39
C LEU A 296 -7.13 -21.50 -45.66
N PHE A 297 -7.75 -20.31 -45.68
CA PHE A 297 -9.17 -20.17 -46.01
C PHE A 297 -9.46 -20.54 -47.48
N ALA A 298 -8.60 -20.16 -48.41
CA ALA A 298 -8.71 -20.58 -49.81
C ALA A 298 -8.58 -22.10 -49.96
N GLY A 299 -7.64 -22.73 -49.23
CA GLY A 299 -7.46 -24.17 -49.22
C GLY A 299 -8.69 -24.93 -48.69
N VAL A 300 -9.30 -24.46 -47.60
CA VAL A 300 -10.53 -25.05 -47.06
C VAL A 300 -11.71 -24.86 -48.02
N GLY A 301 -11.83 -23.69 -48.64
CA GLY A 301 -12.85 -23.44 -49.67
C GLY A 301 -12.70 -24.34 -50.90
N PHE A 302 -11.47 -24.52 -51.38
CA PHE A 302 -11.17 -25.37 -52.53
C PHE A 302 -11.38 -26.85 -52.22
N GLY A 303 -10.96 -27.31 -51.04
CA GLY A 303 -11.21 -28.67 -50.55
C GLY A 303 -12.71 -28.97 -50.36
N GLY A 304 -13.47 -28.00 -49.81
CA GLY A 304 -14.92 -28.09 -49.69
C GLY A 304 -15.63 -28.14 -51.05
N TYR A 305 -15.20 -27.35 -52.03
CA TYR A 305 -15.75 -27.35 -53.38
C TYR A 305 -15.51 -28.67 -54.11
N TYR A 306 -14.28 -29.22 -54.05
CA TYR A 306 -13.98 -30.52 -54.65
C TYR A 306 -14.67 -31.69 -53.92
N GLY A 307 -14.76 -31.64 -52.59
CA GLY A 307 -15.53 -32.61 -51.81
C GLY A 307 -17.02 -32.59 -52.15
N TYR A 308 -17.60 -31.40 -52.33
CA TYR A 308 -19.00 -31.24 -52.75
C TYR A 308 -19.25 -31.72 -54.18
N GLN A 309 -18.31 -31.47 -55.12
CA GLN A 309 -18.38 -32.02 -56.47
C GLN A 309 -18.35 -33.56 -56.47
N GLU A 310 -17.46 -34.18 -55.70
CA GLU A 310 -17.34 -35.63 -55.61
C GLU A 310 -18.56 -36.26 -54.92
N TYR A 311 -19.11 -35.61 -53.88
CA TYR A 311 -20.37 -36.01 -53.26
C TYR A 311 -21.55 -35.97 -54.26
N ARG A 312 -21.66 -34.91 -55.07
CA ARG A 312 -22.67 -34.82 -56.15
C ARG A 312 -22.47 -35.85 -57.25
N ARG A 313 -21.24 -36.30 -57.51
CA ARG A 313 -20.94 -37.35 -58.49
C ARG A 313 -21.39 -38.72 -57.99
N ARG A 314 -21.15 -39.02 -56.72
CA ARG A 314 -21.55 -40.28 -56.07
C ARG A 314 -23.06 -40.38 -55.84
N SER A 315 -23.74 -39.27 -55.60
CA SER A 315 -25.20 -39.24 -55.45
C SER A 315 -25.99 -39.35 -56.77
N ARG A 316 -25.31 -39.49 -57.93
CA ARG A 316 -25.95 -39.84 -59.22
C ARG A 316 -25.80 -41.31 -59.65
N TYR A 317 -25.07 -42.14 -58.90
CA TYR A 317 -24.89 -43.56 -59.19
C TYR A 317 -24.99 -44.38 -57.89
N SER A 318 -26.19 -44.47 -57.34
CA SER A 318 -26.55 -45.43 -56.29
C SER A 318 -28.08 -45.58 -56.24
N GLY A 319 -28.67 -45.84 -57.41
CA GLY A 319 -29.91 -46.60 -57.48
C GLY A 319 -29.53 -48.08 -57.65
N MET A 320 -30.26 -48.96 -56.96
CA MET A 320 -30.36 -50.42 -57.14
C MET A 320 -29.59 -51.34 -56.15
N GLY A 321 -30.36 -52.14 -55.39
CA GLY A 321 -30.01 -53.48 -54.84
C GLY A 321 -29.30 -53.49 -53.47
N ASN A 322 -29.86 -53.88 -52.32
CA ASN A 322 -30.81 -54.92 -51.90
C ASN A 322 -30.21 -56.35 -51.72
N PHE A 323 -30.14 -56.77 -50.44
CA PHE A 323 -30.18 -58.13 -49.83
C PHE A 323 -28.94 -59.05 -49.77
N GLY A 324 -28.77 -59.66 -48.59
CA GLY A 324 -28.34 -61.07 -48.49
C GLY A 324 -27.38 -61.41 -47.35
N ALA A 325 -27.87 -62.14 -46.35
CA ALA A 325 -27.23 -62.53 -45.09
C ALA A 325 -26.40 -63.84 -45.16
N GLY A 326 -25.57 -64.10 -44.13
CA GLY A 326 -25.32 -65.48 -43.66
C GLY A 326 -23.99 -65.79 -42.93
N ARG A 327 -24.09 -66.02 -41.61
CA ARG A 327 -23.48 -67.11 -40.77
C ARG A 327 -21.93 -67.18 -40.61
N SER A 328 -21.30 -67.72 -39.54
CA SER A 328 -21.69 -68.53 -38.36
C SER A 328 -20.51 -68.66 -37.37
N SER A 329 -20.82 -68.95 -36.10
CA SER A 329 -20.03 -69.17 -34.87
C SER A 329 -19.19 -70.46 -34.75
N GLY A 330 -18.24 -70.51 -33.78
CA GLY A 330 -17.60 -71.74 -33.27
C GLY A 330 -16.77 -71.54 -31.98
N PHE A 331 -16.94 -72.45 -31.02
CA PHE A 331 -16.50 -72.49 -29.61
C PHE A 331 -15.20 -73.31 -29.42
N ALA A 332 -14.37 -73.02 -28.40
CA ALA A 332 -13.55 -74.02 -27.67
C ALA A 332 -12.92 -73.42 -26.40
N GLY A 333 -12.97 -74.15 -25.28
CA GLY A 333 -12.24 -73.87 -24.03
C GLY A 333 -11.47 -75.12 -23.56
N PHE A 334 -10.55 -74.95 -22.60
CA PHE A 334 -9.96 -75.99 -21.70
C PHE A 334 -9.09 -75.23 -20.66
N GLY A 335 -9.33 -75.29 -19.35
CA GLY A 335 -8.84 -76.29 -18.36
C GLY A 335 -7.87 -75.56 -17.39
N GLY A 336 -7.71 -75.82 -16.08
CA GLY A 336 -8.23 -76.77 -15.11
C GLY A 336 -7.43 -76.60 -13.79
N ALA A 337 -7.91 -77.23 -12.71
CA ALA A 337 -7.28 -77.45 -11.39
C ALA A 337 -7.16 -76.23 -10.43
N GLY A 338 -7.49 -76.30 -9.14
CA GLY A 338 -7.96 -77.41 -8.31
C GLY A 338 -7.87 -77.03 -6.82
N GLY A 339 -8.69 -77.66 -5.97
CA GLY A 339 -8.34 -77.94 -4.57
C GLY A 339 -8.90 -77.01 -3.48
N VAL A 340 -10.03 -77.44 -2.93
CA VAL A 340 -10.50 -77.16 -1.56
C VAL A 340 -9.61 -77.91 -0.57
N TYR A 341 -9.14 -77.28 0.52
CA TYR A 341 -9.03 -77.94 1.83
C TYR A 341 -9.05 -76.96 3.01
N SER A 342 -9.95 -77.31 3.92
CA SER A 342 -10.18 -76.89 5.30
C SER A 342 -8.92 -76.66 6.17
N GLY A 343 -8.91 -75.53 6.88
CA GLY A 343 -9.24 -75.48 8.32
C GLY A 343 -8.19 -75.91 9.37
N GLY A 344 -8.00 -75.01 10.35
CA GLY A 344 -7.41 -75.26 11.67
C GLY A 344 -5.97 -74.72 11.84
N LYS A 345 -5.52 -74.19 12.98
CA LYS A 345 -6.06 -73.78 14.28
C LYS A 345 -4.81 -73.30 15.07
N ARG A 346 -5.01 -72.45 16.09
CA ARG A 346 -4.06 -72.11 17.19
C ARG A 346 -2.91 -71.16 16.79
N LEU A 347 -2.54 -70.15 17.56
CA LEU A 347 -2.76 -69.76 18.96
C LEU A 347 -2.80 -68.24 19.05
#